data_AF-E6ZP34-F1
#
_entry.id   AF-E6ZP34-F1
#
_cell.length_a   1.000
_cell.length_b   1.000
_cell.length_c   1.000
_cell.angle_alpha   90.00
_cell.angle_beta   90.00
_cell.angle_gamma   90.00
#
_symmetry.space_group_name_H-M   'P 1'
#
loop_
_entity.id
_entity.type
_entity.pdbx_description
1 polymer ?
#
loop_
_entity_poly.entity_id
_entity_poly.type
_entity_poly.pdbx_seq_one_letter_code
_entity_poly.pdbx_strand_id
1 'polypeptide(L)'
;MPPSSSLPTNAPASLLQAIAEGTTHGRWGDVCFVVKALHDDRSYAVLCAHLSVLRASGAHHLADDIERTQIHSVRDALAILRRPRFGTVSSIEGSSERTDPTDPTVWFYPVKTISYTTLRVILIYLQTGFVSFVPLDSPVADNDADDADDDADDEDDMNTVTGFVDVARMAAPTHATTTGTTGWPGLSASPKAVYRAARKFRLDELRKLAIQTIDDQITPANCLVELFSLFGLKYREVFDRRLRYVLDHWNEIPNRDQLVHLVNSSRLRSKATAASALIMEKTTIQRSA
;
A
#
# COMPACT_ATOMS: atom_id res chain seq x y z
N MET A 1 21.14 24.18 -10.33
CA MET A 1 19.94 24.74 -9.68
C MET A 1 18.85 23.70 -9.79
N PRO A 2 18.34 23.15 -8.68
CA PRO A 2 17.24 22.19 -8.74
C PRO A 2 15.93 22.95 -9.02
N PRO A 3 14.96 22.34 -9.74
CA PRO A 3 13.65 22.93 -9.90
C PRO A 3 12.92 22.91 -8.56
N SER A 4 12.50 24.08 -8.12
CA SER A 4 11.60 24.31 -7.00
C SER A 4 10.29 23.55 -7.24
N SER A 5 9.97 22.63 -6.32
CA SER A 5 8.69 21.93 -6.23
C SER A 5 7.58 22.91 -5.85
N SER A 6 7.05 23.65 -6.83
CA SER A 6 5.75 24.31 -6.67
C SER A 6 4.67 23.23 -6.81
N LEU A 7 4.18 22.75 -5.65
CA LEU A 7 2.93 22.00 -5.56
C LEU A 7 1.84 22.73 -6.38
N PRO A 8 1.06 22.04 -7.22
CA PRO A 8 -0.03 22.68 -7.93
C PRO A 8 -1.00 23.29 -6.91
N THR A 9 -1.35 24.55 -7.19
CA THR A 9 -2.34 25.36 -6.51
C THR A 9 -3.50 24.50 -5.99
N ASN A 10 -3.69 24.49 -4.67
CA ASN A 10 -4.72 23.73 -3.95
C ASN A 10 -5.99 23.60 -4.77
N ALA A 11 -6.23 22.42 -5.36
CA ALA A 11 -7.52 22.10 -5.92
C ALA A 11 -8.58 22.39 -4.84
N PRO A 12 -9.66 23.11 -5.17
CA PRO A 12 -10.65 23.45 -4.17
C PRO A 12 -11.15 22.16 -3.53
N ALA A 13 -11.24 22.17 -2.20
CA ALA A 13 -11.83 21.13 -1.35
C ALA A 13 -12.99 20.35 -2.01
N SER A 14 -13.93 21.09 -2.60
CA SER A 14 -15.11 20.57 -3.27
C SER A 14 -14.80 19.75 -4.52
N LEU A 15 -13.75 20.10 -5.28
CA LEU A 15 -13.30 19.34 -6.44
C LEU A 15 -12.67 18.01 -6.02
N LEU A 16 -11.81 18.01 -4.99
CA LEU A 16 -11.25 16.77 -4.46
C LEU A 16 -12.33 15.84 -3.92
N GLN A 17 -13.34 16.40 -3.23
CA GLN A 17 -14.49 15.64 -2.75
C GLN A 17 -15.31 15.06 -3.91
N ALA A 18 -15.63 15.86 -4.93
CA ALA A 18 -16.37 15.40 -6.11
C ALA A 18 -15.61 14.29 -6.84
N ILE A 19 -14.29 14.42 -6.96
CA ILE A 19 -13.44 13.37 -7.54
C ILE A 19 -13.49 12.11 -6.68
N ALA A 20 -13.27 12.22 -5.37
CA ALA A 20 -13.30 11.07 -4.47
C ALA A 20 -14.65 10.36 -4.44
N GLU A 21 -15.75 11.10 -4.48
CA GLU A 21 -17.12 10.57 -4.57
C GLU A 21 -17.33 9.86 -5.90
N GLY A 22 -16.89 10.48 -7.00
CA GLY A 22 -16.88 9.85 -8.31
C GLY A 22 -16.10 8.53 -8.29
N THR A 23 -14.84 8.52 -7.83
CA THR A 23 -13.97 7.32 -7.82
C THR A 23 -14.66 6.16 -7.08
N THR A 24 -15.49 6.48 -6.09
CA THR A 24 -16.13 5.52 -5.19
C THR A 24 -17.51 5.05 -5.66
N HIS A 25 -18.33 5.99 -6.14
CA HIS A 25 -19.75 5.77 -6.41
C HIS A 25 -20.15 6.06 -7.87
N GLY A 26 -19.30 6.73 -8.62
CA GLY A 26 -19.55 7.13 -10.00
C GLY A 26 -19.29 6.01 -11.01
N ARG A 27 -20.03 6.02 -12.12
CA ARG A 27 -19.76 5.22 -13.33
C ARG A 27 -18.88 5.97 -14.35
N TRP A 28 -17.98 6.79 -13.85
CA TRP A 28 -17.10 7.65 -14.63
C TRP A 28 -15.73 6.97 -14.80
N GLY A 29 -15.57 6.20 -15.86
CA GLY A 29 -14.33 5.45 -16.08
C GLY A 29 -14.46 4.38 -17.14
N ASP A 30 -13.35 4.09 -17.80
CA ASP A 30 -13.16 2.92 -18.67
C ASP A 30 -12.50 1.76 -17.90
N VAL A 31 -12.14 1.95 -16.62
CA VAL A 31 -11.59 0.91 -15.76
C VAL A 31 -12.28 0.88 -14.40
N CYS A 32 -12.66 -0.33 -13.98
CA CYS A 32 -13.21 -0.66 -12.67
C CYS A 32 -12.24 -1.56 -11.90
N PHE A 33 -11.67 -1.08 -10.81
CA PHE A 33 -10.86 -1.88 -9.89
C PHE A 33 -11.76 -2.63 -8.92
N VAL A 34 -11.67 -3.97 -8.92
CA VAL A 34 -12.51 -4.84 -8.07
C VAL A 34 -11.70 -5.29 -6.85
N VAL A 35 -12.23 -5.02 -5.66
CA VAL A 35 -11.61 -5.37 -4.37
C VAL A 35 -12.58 -6.25 -3.57
N LYS A 36 -12.08 -7.34 -2.97
CA LYS A 36 -12.89 -8.22 -2.10
C LYS A 36 -13.16 -7.56 -0.75
N ALA A 37 -14.38 -7.73 -0.22
CA ALA A 37 -14.75 -7.22 1.10
C ALA A 37 -14.56 -8.24 2.25
N LEU A 38 -14.47 -7.72 3.48
CA LEU A 38 -13.96 -8.39 4.69
C LEU A 38 -14.92 -9.43 5.27
N HIS A 39 -16.22 -9.20 5.19
CA HIS A 39 -17.22 -9.96 5.96
C HIS A 39 -18.04 -10.97 5.15
N ASP A 40 -17.87 -11.01 3.83
CA ASP A 40 -18.60 -11.95 2.97
C ASP A 40 -17.81 -12.22 1.68
N ASP A 41 -17.55 -13.50 1.39
CA ASP A 41 -16.92 -13.99 0.15
C ASP A 41 -17.69 -13.59 -1.12
N ARG A 42 -18.96 -13.18 -0.95
CA ARG A 42 -19.82 -12.67 -2.01
C ARG A 42 -19.80 -11.15 -2.13
N SER A 43 -19.24 -10.43 -1.16
CA SER A 43 -19.18 -8.97 -1.15
C SER A 43 -17.89 -8.43 -1.78
N TYR A 44 -18.02 -7.37 -2.57
CA TYR A 44 -16.92 -6.68 -3.23
C TYR A 44 -17.20 -5.18 -3.31
N ALA A 45 -16.15 -4.39 -3.47
CA ALA A 45 -16.21 -2.96 -3.77
C ALA A 45 -15.57 -2.71 -5.14
N VAL A 46 -16.06 -1.68 -5.83
CA VAL A 46 -15.52 -1.23 -7.11
C VAL A 46 -15.05 0.21 -6.98
N LEU A 47 -13.88 0.50 -7.52
CA LEU A 47 -13.37 1.86 -7.67
C LEU A 47 -13.15 2.15 -9.16
N CYS A 48 -13.65 3.30 -9.63
CA CYS A 48 -13.62 3.66 -11.04
C CYS A 48 -12.49 4.66 -11.33
N ALA A 49 -11.82 4.49 -12.46
CA ALA A 49 -10.84 5.44 -12.98
C ALA A 49 -10.83 5.47 -14.52
N HIS A 50 -10.11 6.44 -15.06
CA HIS A 50 -9.84 6.56 -16.49
C HIS A 50 -8.42 6.11 -16.81
N LEU A 51 -8.25 5.20 -17.76
CA LEU A 51 -6.97 4.66 -18.19
C LEU A 51 -6.06 5.77 -18.73
N SER A 52 -6.63 6.73 -19.46
CA SER A 52 -5.91 7.91 -19.95
C SER A 52 -5.34 8.75 -18.80
N VAL A 53 -6.08 8.91 -17.70
CA VAL A 53 -5.63 9.63 -16.50
C VAL A 53 -4.54 8.85 -15.77
N LEU A 54 -4.68 7.53 -15.64
CA LEU A 54 -3.63 6.68 -15.06
C LEU A 54 -2.31 6.85 -15.83
N ARG A 55 -2.35 6.80 -17.16
CA ARG A 55 -1.18 7.01 -18.03
C ARG A 55 -0.62 8.43 -17.89
N ALA A 56 -1.47 9.45 -17.91
CA ALA A 56 -1.04 10.84 -17.78
C ALA A 56 -0.31 11.11 -16.45
N SER A 57 -0.68 10.38 -15.40
CA SER A 57 -0.08 10.48 -14.06
C SER A 57 1.08 9.51 -13.83
N GLY A 58 1.64 8.92 -14.89
CA GLY A 58 2.83 8.08 -14.83
C GLY A 58 2.59 6.61 -14.48
N ALA A 59 1.33 6.17 -14.34
CA ALA A 59 0.99 4.77 -14.05
C ALA A 59 0.95 3.89 -15.32
N HIS A 60 1.96 4.01 -16.18
CA HIS A 60 2.01 3.31 -17.47
C HIS A 60 1.96 1.79 -17.32
N HIS A 61 2.77 1.23 -16.40
CA HIS A 61 2.80 -0.22 -16.18
C HIS A 61 1.45 -0.77 -15.71
N LEU A 62 0.79 -0.06 -14.78
CA LEU A 62 -0.55 -0.44 -14.34
C LEU A 62 -1.57 -0.39 -15.50
N ALA A 63 -1.50 0.65 -16.34
CA ALA A 63 -2.36 0.78 -17.50
C ALA A 63 -2.14 -0.36 -18.52
N ASP A 64 -0.89 -0.68 -18.83
CA ASP A 64 -0.53 -1.79 -19.73
C ASP A 64 -0.98 -3.15 -19.14
N ASP A 65 -0.83 -3.33 -17.82
CA ASP A 65 -1.32 -4.52 -17.12
C ASP A 65 -2.85 -4.66 -17.24
N ILE A 66 -3.59 -3.57 -17.07
CA ILE A 66 -5.06 -3.55 -17.21
C ILE A 66 -5.45 -3.99 -18.63
N GLU A 67 -4.88 -3.36 -19.66
CA GLU A 67 -5.15 -3.70 -21.06
C GLU A 67 -4.80 -5.16 -21.38
N ARG A 68 -3.69 -5.67 -20.82
CA ARG A 68 -3.25 -7.05 -21.00
C ARG A 68 -4.19 -8.08 -20.37
N THR A 69 -4.85 -7.75 -19.26
CA THR A 69 -5.77 -8.71 -18.61
C THR A 69 -7.03 -8.97 -19.41
N GLN A 70 -7.49 -8.01 -20.22
CA GLN A 70 -8.68 -8.12 -21.08
C GLN A 70 -9.95 -8.64 -20.37
N ILE A 71 -10.13 -8.29 -19.10
CA ILE A 71 -11.30 -8.70 -18.33
C ILE A 71 -12.40 -7.65 -18.54
N HIS A 72 -13.54 -8.11 -19.07
CA HIS A 72 -14.68 -7.24 -19.40
C HIS A 72 -15.92 -7.53 -18.56
N SER A 73 -15.82 -8.39 -17.55
CA SER A 73 -16.91 -8.65 -16.61
C SER A 73 -16.44 -8.62 -15.16
N VAL A 74 -17.26 -8.05 -14.28
CA VAL A 74 -17.08 -8.11 -12.81
C VAL A 74 -17.03 -9.57 -12.34
N ARG A 75 -17.84 -10.43 -12.94
CA ARG A 75 -17.94 -11.86 -12.59
C ARG A 75 -16.58 -12.56 -12.76
N ASP A 76 -15.89 -12.30 -13.86
CA ASP A 76 -14.58 -12.90 -14.14
C ASP A 76 -13.50 -12.33 -13.21
N ALA A 77 -13.51 -11.02 -12.96
CA ALA A 77 -12.64 -10.41 -11.97
C ALA A 77 -12.83 -11.03 -10.58
N LEU A 78 -14.07 -11.24 -10.15
CA LEU A 78 -14.38 -11.92 -8.88
C LEU A 78 -13.94 -13.39 -8.88
N ALA A 79 -14.08 -14.10 -9.99
CA ALA A 79 -13.59 -15.47 -10.11
C ALA A 79 -12.06 -15.53 -9.89
N ILE A 80 -11.32 -14.57 -10.44
CA ILE A 80 -9.87 -14.45 -10.23
C ILE A 80 -9.51 -14.12 -8.78
N LEU A 81 -10.32 -13.29 -8.11
CA LEU A 81 -10.16 -12.98 -6.68
C LEU A 81 -10.50 -14.15 -5.76
N ARG A 82 -11.39 -15.06 -6.18
CA ARG A 82 -11.85 -16.20 -5.38
C ARG A 82 -10.98 -17.45 -5.48
N ARG A 83 -10.20 -17.61 -6.56
CA ARG A 83 -9.37 -18.81 -6.78
C ARG A 83 -8.31 -18.97 -5.66
N PRO A 84 -8.34 -20.06 -4.87
CA PRO A 84 -7.20 -20.49 -4.08
C PRO A 84 -6.06 -20.89 -5.03
N ARG A 85 -4.82 -20.49 -4.73
CA ARG A 85 -3.69 -20.61 -5.66
C ARG A 85 -3.20 -22.04 -5.97
N PHE A 86 -3.80 -23.09 -5.39
CA PHE A 86 -3.50 -24.49 -5.76
C PHE A 86 -4.54 -25.04 -6.74
N GLY A 87 -4.27 -24.87 -8.03
CA GLY A 87 -5.07 -25.47 -9.10
C GLY A 87 -4.49 -25.13 -10.47
N THR A 88 -3.99 -26.15 -11.15
CA THR A 88 -3.48 -26.13 -12.52
C THR A 88 -4.44 -25.40 -13.46
N VAL A 89 -3.89 -24.55 -14.32
CA VAL A 89 -4.64 -23.81 -15.34
C VAL A 89 -5.35 -24.81 -16.26
N SER A 90 -6.68 -24.93 -16.12
CA SER A 90 -7.53 -25.35 -17.23
C SER A 90 -8.15 -24.10 -17.82
N SER A 91 -8.00 -23.99 -19.14
CA SER A 91 -8.62 -23.00 -20.00
C SER A 91 -10.07 -22.77 -19.58
N ILE A 92 -10.42 -21.53 -19.27
CA ILE A 92 -11.81 -21.14 -19.06
C ILE A 92 -12.45 -21.14 -20.44
N GLU A 93 -13.14 -22.23 -20.78
CA GLU A 93 -14.03 -22.26 -21.93
C GLU A 93 -15.18 -21.28 -21.71
N GLY A 94 -15.33 -20.37 -22.66
CA GLY A 94 -16.35 -19.33 -22.65
C GLY A 94 -17.75 -19.91 -22.69
N SER A 95 -18.52 -19.62 -21.65
CA SER A 95 -19.98 -19.66 -21.71
C SER A 95 -20.46 -18.25 -22.00
N SER A 96 -20.84 -18.04 -23.27
CA SER A 96 -21.39 -16.81 -23.81
C SER A 96 -22.75 -16.51 -23.19
N GLU A 97 -22.76 -15.68 -22.14
CA GLU A 97 -23.97 -15.04 -21.63
C GLU A 97 -24.16 -13.74 -22.43
N ARG A 98 -25.02 -13.84 -23.44
CA ARG A 98 -25.38 -12.80 -24.41
C ARG A 98 -25.73 -11.49 -23.69
N THR A 99 -24.82 -10.51 -23.77
CA THR A 99 -25.05 -9.12 -23.39
C THR A 99 -25.11 -8.27 -24.67
N ASP A 100 -26.06 -7.34 -24.68
CA ASP A 100 -26.38 -6.43 -25.79
C ASP A 100 -25.13 -5.68 -26.29
N PRO A 101 -24.88 -5.54 -27.61
CA PRO A 101 -23.62 -5.06 -28.16
C PRO A 101 -23.49 -3.52 -28.19
N THR A 102 -24.04 -2.79 -27.22
CA THR A 102 -24.09 -1.31 -27.24
C THR A 102 -23.41 -0.58 -26.08
N ASP A 103 -22.57 -1.24 -25.27
CA ASP A 103 -21.72 -0.50 -24.32
C ASP A 103 -20.25 -0.93 -24.46
N PRO A 104 -19.41 -0.18 -25.18
CA PRO A 104 -18.01 -0.53 -25.35
C PRO A 104 -17.23 -0.23 -24.06
N THR A 105 -16.20 -1.03 -23.80
CA THR A 105 -14.92 -0.59 -23.23
C THR A 105 -14.81 -0.28 -21.73
N VAL A 106 -15.52 -1.00 -20.84
CA VAL A 106 -15.12 -1.02 -19.41
C VAL A 106 -14.27 -2.26 -19.12
N TRP A 107 -13.05 -2.05 -18.61
CA TRP A 107 -12.18 -3.10 -18.09
C TRP A 107 -12.39 -3.31 -16.59
N PHE A 108 -12.31 -4.56 -16.14
CA PHE A 108 -12.39 -4.90 -14.72
C PHE A 108 -11.06 -5.46 -14.22
N TYR A 109 -10.37 -4.72 -13.36
CA TYR A 109 -9.06 -5.11 -12.85
C TYR A 109 -9.17 -5.66 -11.43
N PRO A 110 -8.94 -6.97 -11.21
CA PRO A 110 -9.01 -7.57 -9.88
C PRO A 110 -7.78 -7.19 -9.04
N VAL A 111 -7.99 -6.47 -7.93
CA VAL A 111 -6.92 -6.06 -7.03
C VAL A 111 -6.81 -7.02 -5.86
N LYS A 112 -5.73 -7.81 -5.87
CA LYS A 112 -5.31 -8.63 -4.74
C LYS A 112 -4.44 -7.81 -3.79
N THR A 113 -4.48 -8.14 -2.50
CA THR A 113 -3.54 -7.68 -1.44
C THR A 113 -3.52 -6.19 -1.06
N ILE A 114 -4.22 -5.31 -1.78
CA ILE A 114 -4.30 -3.88 -1.43
C ILE A 114 -5.67 -3.59 -0.82
N SER A 115 -5.67 -2.86 0.29
CA SER A 115 -6.92 -2.45 0.92
C SER A 115 -7.68 -1.45 0.07
N TYR A 116 -9.01 -1.48 0.17
CA TYR A 116 -9.85 -0.50 -0.51
C TYR A 116 -9.46 0.93 -0.16
N THR A 117 -9.23 1.23 1.12
CA THR A 117 -8.85 2.58 1.56
C THR A 117 -7.53 3.00 0.93
N THR A 118 -6.53 2.10 0.90
CA THR A 118 -5.25 2.35 0.25
C THR A 118 -5.41 2.55 -1.25
N LEU A 119 -6.17 1.69 -1.93
CA LEU A 119 -6.40 1.78 -3.37
C LEU A 119 -7.14 3.07 -3.74
N ARG A 120 -8.17 3.44 -2.96
CA ARG A 120 -8.91 4.68 -3.13
C ARG A 120 -7.99 5.90 -3.03
N VAL A 121 -7.14 5.95 -2.00
CA VAL A 121 -6.14 7.03 -1.84
C VAL A 121 -5.18 7.08 -3.05
N ILE A 122 -4.73 5.94 -3.55
CA ILE A 122 -3.85 5.88 -4.73
C ILE A 122 -4.55 6.39 -5.99
N LEU A 123 -5.79 5.96 -6.24
CA LEU A 123 -6.54 6.39 -7.42
C LEU A 123 -6.84 7.90 -7.37
N ILE A 124 -7.16 8.43 -6.19
CA ILE A 124 -7.34 9.88 -6.01
C ILE A 124 -6.02 10.61 -6.24
N TYR A 125 -4.90 10.10 -5.73
CA TYR A 125 -3.57 10.66 -6.00
C TYR A 125 -3.27 10.67 -7.50
N LEU A 126 -3.55 9.60 -8.23
CA LEU A 126 -3.35 9.54 -9.68
C LEU A 126 -4.28 10.50 -10.44
N GLN A 127 -5.42 10.89 -9.88
CA GLN A 127 -6.35 11.84 -10.51
C GLN A 127 -6.04 13.30 -10.17
N THR A 128 -5.41 13.56 -9.02
CA THR A 128 -5.35 14.91 -8.43
C THR A 128 -3.94 15.36 -8.06
N GLY A 129 -2.98 14.45 -7.99
CA GLY A 129 -1.66 14.65 -7.38
C GLY A 129 -1.69 14.76 -5.85
N PHE A 130 -2.86 14.67 -5.20
CA PHE A 130 -3.00 14.83 -3.77
C PHE A 130 -3.02 13.49 -3.03
N VAL A 131 -2.21 13.38 -1.97
CA VAL A 131 -2.20 12.23 -1.06
C VAL A 131 -2.11 12.71 0.38
N SER A 132 -2.85 12.05 1.27
CA SER A 132 -2.79 12.27 2.72
C SER A 132 -2.45 10.95 3.41
N PHE A 133 -1.55 11.02 4.38
CA PHE A 133 -1.08 9.87 5.15
C PHE A 133 -1.56 9.96 6.59
N VAL A 134 -1.92 8.83 7.18
CA VAL A 134 -2.09 8.75 8.64
C VAL A 134 -0.71 8.68 9.32
N PRO A 135 -0.60 9.10 10.58
CA PRO A 135 0.61 8.89 11.36
C PRO A 135 1.03 7.41 11.41
N LEU A 136 2.32 7.16 11.60
CA LEU A 136 2.85 5.83 11.86
C LEU A 136 2.33 5.35 13.22
N ASP A 137 1.34 4.46 13.19
CA ASP A 137 1.03 3.63 14.33
C ASP A 137 2.11 2.54 14.42
N SER A 138 2.87 2.54 15.50
CA SER A 138 3.88 1.52 15.82
C SER A 138 3.37 0.57 16.91
N PRO A 139 2.34 -0.28 16.68
CA PRO A 139 1.99 -1.30 17.67
C PRO A 139 3.04 -2.40 17.63
N VAL A 140 3.57 -2.75 18.80
CA VAL A 140 4.58 -3.79 19.07
C VAL A 140 4.11 -5.21 18.65
N ALA A 141 2.85 -5.37 18.25
CA ALA A 141 2.33 -6.59 17.65
C ALA A 141 2.11 -6.35 16.14
N ASP A 142 3.10 -6.72 15.33
CA ASP A 142 2.93 -6.92 13.90
C ASP A 142 1.87 -8.02 13.69
N ASN A 143 0.60 -7.60 13.60
CA ASN A 143 -0.50 -8.39 13.04
C ASN A 143 -0.38 -8.53 11.51
N ASP A 144 0.83 -8.36 10.95
CA ASP A 144 1.19 -8.76 9.60
C ASP A 144 1.30 -10.30 9.55
N ALA A 145 0.20 -10.98 9.88
CA ALA A 145 0.08 -12.43 10.02
C ALA A 145 0.45 -13.19 8.75
N ASP A 146 0.46 -12.52 7.61
CA ASP A 146 0.35 -13.17 6.31
C ASP A 146 1.59 -12.98 5.41
N ASP A 147 2.56 -12.15 5.78
CA ASP A 147 3.70 -11.78 4.92
C ASP A 147 4.98 -12.62 5.16
N ALA A 148 4.88 -13.75 5.87
CA ALA A 148 6.03 -14.54 6.36
C ALA A 148 6.50 -15.68 5.44
N ASP A 149 5.83 -15.95 4.31
CA ASP A 149 6.14 -17.07 3.42
C ASP A 149 6.74 -16.61 2.08
N ASP A 150 7.83 -15.83 2.10
CA ASP A 150 8.57 -15.47 0.87
C ASP A 150 10.07 -15.27 1.17
N ASP A 151 10.77 -16.38 1.48
CA ASP A 151 12.23 -16.48 1.44
C ASP A 151 12.62 -17.50 0.36
N ALA A 152 12.78 -17.03 -0.89
CA ALA A 152 13.73 -17.58 -1.87
C ALA A 152 13.85 -16.63 -3.09
N ASP A 153 14.86 -15.76 -3.07
CA ASP A 153 15.67 -15.30 -4.21
C ASP A 153 15.05 -14.81 -5.54
N ASP A 154 13.73 -14.59 -5.67
CA ASP A 154 13.15 -14.06 -6.92
C ASP A 154 12.57 -12.64 -6.77
N GLU A 155 13.01 -11.74 -7.68
CA GLU A 155 12.58 -10.34 -7.77
C GLU A 155 11.11 -10.13 -8.20
N ASP A 156 10.32 -11.18 -8.41
CA ASP A 156 8.94 -11.06 -8.88
C ASP A 156 8.04 -12.12 -8.21
N ASP A 157 7.91 -12.12 -6.89
CA ASP A 157 6.76 -12.78 -6.26
C ASP A 157 6.27 -12.00 -5.03
N MET A 158 4.98 -11.66 -5.05
CA MET A 158 4.32 -10.81 -4.05
C MET A 158 2.91 -11.36 -3.80
N ASN A 159 2.88 -12.43 -3.00
CA ASN A 159 1.76 -12.73 -2.10
C ASN A 159 2.16 -12.11 -0.73
N THR A 160 1.32 -11.40 0.03
CA THR A 160 0.11 -11.91 0.67
C THR A 160 -0.84 -10.77 1.07
N VAL A 161 -2.10 -11.14 1.33
CA VAL A 161 -3.25 -10.32 1.78
C VAL A 161 -3.05 -10.02 3.28
N THR A 162 -3.29 -8.82 3.84
CA THR A 162 -4.60 -8.43 4.40
C THR A 162 -4.75 -6.91 4.51
N GLY A 163 -5.96 -6.48 4.18
CA GLY A 163 -6.42 -5.11 4.27
C GLY A 163 -7.81 -5.13 3.64
N PHE A 164 -8.80 -5.64 4.34
CA PHE A 164 -10.10 -5.87 3.73
C PHE A 164 -11.11 -4.77 4.09
N VAL A 165 -12.24 -4.76 3.38
CA VAL A 165 -13.26 -3.70 3.40
C VAL A 165 -14.46 -4.08 4.25
N ASP A 166 -14.83 -3.31 5.26
CA ASP A 166 -16.16 -3.42 5.86
C ASP A 166 -17.18 -2.61 5.03
N VAL A 167 -17.87 -3.28 4.11
CA VAL A 167 -18.88 -2.66 3.22
C VAL A 167 -20.09 -2.14 4.00
N ALA A 168 -20.39 -2.71 5.17
CA ALA A 168 -21.52 -2.26 6.00
C ALA A 168 -21.23 -0.90 6.66
N ARG A 169 -19.97 -0.63 7.05
CA ARG A 169 -19.55 0.69 7.58
C ARG A 169 -19.52 1.81 6.54
N MET A 170 -19.52 1.51 5.24
CA MET A 170 -19.57 2.52 4.17
C MET A 170 -20.95 3.17 4.00
N ALA A 171 -22.01 2.51 4.46
CA ALA A 171 -23.38 3.01 4.35
C ALA A 171 -23.80 3.96 5.50
N ALA A 172 -22.93 4.17 6.51
CA ALA A 172 -23.23 4.99 7.67
C ALA A 172 -22.36 6.26 7.71
N PRO A 173 -22.95 7.48 7.87
CA PRO A 173 -22.18 8.70 8.07
C PRO A 173 -21.47 8.60 9.43
N THR A 174 -20.16 8.36 9.42
CA THR A 174 -19.39 8.18 10.65
C THR A 174 -18.89 9.54 11.14
N HIS A 175 -19.53 10.08 12.18
CA HIS A 175 -18.97 11.16 12.99
C HIS A 175 -17.81 10.59 13.81
N ALA A 176 -16.57 10.84 13.37
CA ALA A 176 -15.37 10.57 14.17
C ALA A 176 -14.85 11.88 14.77
N THR A 177 -14.86 11.92 16.11
CA THR A 177 -14.29 12.97 16.97
C THR A 177 -12.83 13.23 16.58
N THR A 178 -12.57 14.44 16.10
CA THR A 178 -11.27 14.89 15.57
C THR A 178 -10.45 15.53 16.68
N THR A 179 -9.33 14.92 17.05
CA THR A 179 -8.18 15.63 17.60
C THR A 179 -7.13 15.77 16.49
N GLY A 180 -7.03 16.95 15.89
CA GLY A 180 -5.75 17.54 15.49
C GLY A 180 -5.10 17.20 14.14
N THR A 181 -5.64 16.34 13.28
CA THR A 181 -5.04 16.11 11.95
C THR A 181 -5.89 16.73 10.85
N THR A 182 -5.31 17.58 10.02
CA THR A 182 -5.89 18.22 8.82
C THR A 182 -6.18 17.22 7.69
N GLY A 183 -6.57 16.00 8.03
CA GLY A 183 -6.89 14.92 7.11
C GLY A 183 -8.37 14.94 6.74
N TRP A 184 -8.65 14.86 5.45
CA TRP A 184 -10.01 14.69 4.93
C TRP A 184 -10.59 13.36 5.44
N PRO A 185 -11.79 13.33 6.04
CA PRO A 185 -12.37 12.11 6.60
C PRO A 185 -12.45 10.99 5.55
N GLY A 186 -11.76 9.88 5.78
CA GLY A 186 -11.74 8.73 4.89
C GLY A 186 -10.84 8.84 3.66
N LEU A 187 -10.00 9.87 3.56
CA LEU A 187 -9.05 10.09 2.45
C LEU A 187 -7.57 9.96 2.86
N SER A 188 -7.29 9.26 3.95
CA SER A 188 -5.92 9.00 4.41
C SER A 188 -5.67 7.50 4.53
N ALA A 189 -4.44 7.08 4.24
CA ALA A 189 -4.01 5.69 4.33
C ALA A 189 -2.65 5.58 5.03
N SER A 190 -2.35 4.40 5.57
CA SER A 190 -1.02 4.12 6.14
C SER A 190 0.06 4.32 5.07
N PRO A 191 1.11 5.10 5.34
CA PRO A 191 2.17 5.32 4.37
C PRO A 191 2.92 4.02 4.04
N LYS A 192 3.01 3.06 4.98
CA LYS A 192 3.54 1.71 4.72
C LYS A 192 2.68 0.97 3.68
N ALA A 193 1.36 1.00 3.84
CA ALA A 193 0.44 0.34 2.89
C ALA A 193 0.49 1.00 1.50
N VAL A 194 0.54 2.33 1.44
CA VAL A 194 0.69 3.07 0.17
C VAL A 194 2.03 2.75 -0.48
N TYR A 195 3.14 2.69 0.28
CA TYR A 195 4.44 2.29 -0.25
C TYR A 195 4.39 0.89 -0.89
N ARG A 196 3.79 -0.10 -0.21
CA ARG A 196 3.66 -1.47 -0.74
C ARG A 196 2.90 -1.49 -2.07
N ALA A 197 1.77 -0.78 -2.11
CA ALA A 197 0.93 -0.70 -3.30
C ALA A 197 1.60 0.11 -4.44
N ALA A 198 2.28 1.21 -4.12
CA ALA A 198 3.03 2.01 -5.08
C ALA A 198 4.17 1.20 -5.71
N ARG A 199 4.89 0.39 -4.92
CA ARG A 199 5.90 -0.54 -5.45
C ARG A 199 5.27 -1.57 -6.39
N LYS A 200 4.14 -2.17 -5.98
CA LYS A 200 3.40 -3.15 -6.80
C LYS A 200 2.93 -2.59 -8.14
N PHE A 201 2.44 -1.36 -8.16
CA PHE A 201 1.96 -0.68 -9.37
C PHE A 201 3.05 0.13 -10.09
N ARG A 202 4.32 0.05 -9.62
CA ARG A 202 5.47 0.79 -10.15
C ARG A 202 5.23 2.31 -10.22
N LEU A 203 4.60 2.86 -9.18
CA LEU A 203 4.33 4.29 -9.01
C LEU A 203 5.50 4.95 -8.25
N ASP A 204 6.60 5.21 -8.95
CA ASP A 204 7.87 5.63 -8.33
C ASP A 204 7.77 6.92 -7.50
N GLU A 205 7.08 7.94 -8.01
CA GLU A 205 6.92 9.21 -7.29
C GLU A 205 6.08 9.02 -6.01
N LEU A 206 5.00 8.24 -6.08
CA LEU A 206 4.19 7.94 -4.90
C LEU A 206 4.96 7.09 -3.88
N ARG A 207 5.78 6.15 -4.35
CA ARG A 207 6.68 5.35 -3.50
C ARG A 207 7.67 6.25 -2.76
N LYS A 208 8.29 7.21 -3.45
CA LYS A 208 9.20 8.21 -2.85
C LYS A 208 8.49 9.11 -1.83
N LEU A 209 7.28 9.56 -2.11
CA LEU A 209 6.47 10.34 -1.15
C LEU A 209 6.13 9.53 0.10
N ALA A 210 5.75 8.26 -0.08
CA ALA A 210 5.42 7.38 1.03
C ALA A 210 6.66 7.08 1.90
N ILE A 211 7.82 6.78 1.32
CA ILE A 211 9.05 6.54 2.10
C ILE A 211 9.51 7.80 2.83
N GLN A 212 9.44 8.97 2.20
CA GLN A 212 9.77 10.23 2.87
C GLN A 212 8.85 10.48 4.07
N THR A 213 7.54 10.27 3.90
CA THR A 213 6.57 10.43 5.00
C THR A 213 6.82 9.46 6.14
N ILE A 214 7.30 8.24 5.85
CA ILE A 214 7.70 7.26 6.86
C ILE A 214 8.95 7.75 7.59
N ASP A 215 9.98 8.17 6.84
CA ASP A 215 11.27 8.62 7.36
C ASP A 215 11.10 9.86 8.26
N ASP A 216 10.23 10.81 7.90
CA ASP A 216 9.94 12.03 8.67
C ASP A 216 9.32 11.75 10.05
N GLN A 217 8.79 10.54 10.26
CA GLN A 217 8.15 10.11 11.51
C GLN A 217 9.05 9.17 12.33
N ILE A 218 10.27 8.89 11.85
CA ILE A 218 11.26 8.13 12.61
C ILE A 218 11.92 9.04 13.64
N THR A 219 11.97 8.55 14.88
CA THR A 219 12.53 9.24 16.04
C THR A 219 13.39 8.27 16.85
N PRO A 220 14.27 8.76 17.76
CA PRO A 220 15.05 7.86 18.62
C PRO A 220 14.17 6.91 19.45
N ALA A 221 12.94 7.32 19.79
CA ALA A 221 12.00 6.52 20.58
C ALA A 221 11.40 5.32 19.81
N ASN A 222 11.21 5.42 18.50
CA ASN A 222 10.55 4.37 17.69
C ASN A 222 11.49 3.67 16.68
N CYS A 223 12.69 4.20 16.45
CA CYS A 223 13.57 3.75 15.36
C CYS A 223 13.95 2.26 15.43
N LEU A 224 14.16 1.69 16.63
CA LEU A 224 14.45 0.25 16.76
C LEU A 224 13.23 -0.62 16.42
N VAL A 225 12.05 -0.27 16.95
CA VAL A 225 10.81 -0.99 16.66
C VAL A 225 10.54 -0.95 15.16
N GLU A 226 10.73 0.22 14.54
CA GLU A 226 10.56 0.38 13.10
C GLU A 226 11.62 -0.37 12.29
N LEU A 227 12.90 -0.33 12.66
CA LEU A 227 13.96 -1.08 11.97
C LEU A 227 13.67 -2.59 11.96
N PHE A 228 13.22 -3.14 13.08
CA PHE A 228 12.95 -4.57 13.25
C PHE A 228 11.53 -5.01 12.91
N SER A 229 10.64 -4.08 12.56
CA SER A 229 9.32 -4.40 12.00
C SER A 229 9.46 -5.19 10.70
N LEU A 230 8.44 -5.97 10.35
CA LEU A 230 8.41 -6.72 9.09
C LEU A 230 8.67 -5.80 7.88
N PHE A 231 8.06 -4.61 7.89
CA PHE A 231 8.28 -3.59 6.87
C PHE A 231 9.75 -3.14 6.78
N GLY A 232 10.37 -2.85 7.93
CA GLY A 232 11.76 -2.39 8.00
C GLY A 232 12.76 -3.43 7.49
N LEU A 233 12.53 -4.71 7.80
CA LEU A 233 13.41 -5.81 7.40
C LEU A 233 13.15 -6.34 5.99
N LYS A 234 11.93 -6.22 5.47
CA LYS A 234 11.54 -6.72 4.15
C LYS A 234 12.08 -5.86 3.02
N TYR A 235 12.02 -4.54 3.15
CA TYR A 235 12.40 -3.62 2.07
C TYR A 235 13.80 -3.05 2.29
N ARG A 236 14.76 -3.46 1.45
CA ARG A 236 16.17 -3.07 1.57
C ARG A 236 16.40 -1.56 1.62
N GLU A 237 15.72 -0.78 0.77
CA GLU A 237 15.88 0.68 0.76
C GLU A 237 15.42 1.34 2.08
N VAL A 238 14.38 0.78 2.70
CA VAL A 238 13.87 1.21 4.01
C VAL A 238 14.84 0.77 5.11
N PHE A 239 15.31 -0.48 5.05
CA PHE A 239 16.27 -1.05 5.99
C PHE A 239 17.55 -0.20 6.06
N ASP A 240 18.17 0.08 4.91
CA ASP A 240 19.45 0.80 4.84
C ASP A 240 19.33 2.22 5.39
N ARG A 241 18.18 2.88 5.19
CA ARG A 241 17.89 4.22 5.74
C ARG A 241 17.73 4.18 7.25
N ARG A 242 16.92 3.23 7.76
CA ARG A 242 16.64 3.08 9.19
C ARG A 242 17.87 2.62 9.97
N LEU A 243 18.65 1.69 9.42
CA LEU A 243 19.89 1.23 10.04
C LEU A 243 20.88 2.38 10.19
N ARG A 244 21.04 3.22 9.15
CA ARG A 244 21.88 4.42 9.23
C ARG A 244 21.41 5.35 10.34
N TYR A 245 20.12 5.66 10.40
CA TYR A 245 19.55 6.49 11.47
C TYR A 245 19.83 5.91 12.86
N VAL A 246 19.62 4.60 13.05
CA VAL A 246 19.88 3.92 14.33
C VAL A 246 21.35 4.01 14.73
N LEU A 247 22.28 3.86 13.78
CA LEU A 247 23.71 3.97 14.04
C LEU A 247 24.11 5.40 14.40
N ASP A 248 23.59 6.40 13.69
CA ASP A 248 23.91 7.81 13.89
C ASP A 248 23.36 8.33 15.24
N HIS A 249 22.20 7.82 15.67
CA HIS A 249 21.51 8.23 16.89
C HIS A 249 21.65 7.22 18.05
N TRP A 250 22.54 6.24 17.97
CA TRP A 250 22.58 5.10 18.89
C TRP A 250 22.57 5.47 20.39
N ASN A 251 23.27 6.54 20.76
CA ASN A 251 23.38 7.00 22.14
C ASN A 251 22.12 7.74 22.66
N GLU A 252 21.27 8.21 21.75
CA GLU A 252 20.01 8.92 22.04
C GLU A 252 18.83 7.96 22.18
N ILE A 253 18.97 6.70 21.75
CA ILE A 253 17.92 5.69 21.77
C ILE A 253 17.66 5.24 23.22
N PRO A 254 16.47 5.51 23.79
CA PRO A 254 16.18 5.23 25.20
C PRO A 254 15.97 3.74 25.48
N ASN A 255 15.50 2.98 24.49
CA ASN A 255 15.07 1.58 24.58
C ASN A 255 16.03 0.59 23.89
N ARG A 256 17.32 0.91 23.87
CA ARG A 256 18.37 0.07 23.24
C ARG A 256 18.48 -1.35 23.82
N ASP A 257 18.06 -1.52 25.07
CA ASP A 257 17.96 -2.80 25.76
C ASP A 257 16.90 -3.74 25.16
N GLN A 258 15.90 -3.21 24.45
CA GLN A 258 14.88 -4.01 23.76
C GLN A 258 15.40 -4.72 22.50
N LEU A 259 16.62 -4.43 22.04
CA LEU A 259 17.20 -4.99 20.81
C LEU A 259 17.11 -6.52 20.76
N VAL A 260 17.51 -7.20 21.85
CA VAL A 260 17.49 -8.67 21.92
C VAL A 260 16.06 -9.21 21.82
N HIS A 261 15.11 -8.53 22.46
CA HIS A 261 13.70 -8.91 22.38
C HIS A 261 13.17 -8.76 20.95
N LEU A 262 13.42 -7.62 20.30
CA LEU A 262 12.98 -7.35 18.93
C LEU A 262 13.53 -8.35 17.92
N VAL A 263 14.79 -8.75 18.07
CA VAL A 263 15.41 -9.78 17.21
C VAL A 263 14.74 -11.14 17.42
N ASN A 264 14.46 -11.51 18.67
CA ASN A 264 13.84 -12.79 19.00
C ASN A 264 12.35 -12.86 18.63
N SER A 265 11.64 -11.72 18.64
CA SER A 265 10.24 -11.64 18.23
C SER A 265 10.06 -11.46 16.73
N SER A 266 11.14 -11.22 15.97
CA SER A 266 11.06 -10.98 14.53
C SER A 266 10.75 -12.27 13.75
N ARG A 267 9.79 -12.18 12.83
CA ARG A 267 9.49 -13.25 11.87
C ARG A 267 10.64 -13.48 10.88
N LEU A 268 11.38 -12.42 10.56
CA LEU A 268 12.54 -12.47 9.66
C LEU A 268 13.83 -12.64 10.47
N ARG A 269 13.93 -13.73 11.22
CA ARG A 269 14.97 -13.94 12.23
C ARG A 269 16.39 -13.86 11.66
N SER A 270 16.62 -14.37 10.45
CA SER A 270 17.92 -14.31 9.76
C SER A 270 18.36 -12.86 9.53
N LYS A 271 17.51 -12.05 8.90
CA LYS A 271 17.73 -10.62 8.64
C LYS A 271 17.87 -9.82 9.94
N ALA A 272 17.00 -10.08 10.92
CA ALA A 272 17.08 -9.43 12.23
C ALA A 272 18.40 -9.75 12.97
N THR A 273 18.86 -11.00 12.93
CA THR A 273 20.14 -11.40 13.55
C THR A 273 21.31 -10.69 12.88
N ALA A 274 21.33 -10.63 11.54
CA ALA A 274 22.36 -9.91 10.79
C ALA A 274 22.37 -8.41 11.11
N ALA A 275 21.19 -7.78 11.16
CA ALA A 275 21.05 -6.37 11.52
C ALA A 275 21.57 -6.07 12.93
N SER A 276 21.23 -6.93 13.90
CA SER A 276 21.72 -6.82 15.28
C SER A 276 23.23 -6.94 15.37
N ALA A 277 23.84 -7.90 14.65
CA ALA A 277 25.29 -8.05 14.60
C ALA A 277 25.99 -6.79 14.07
N LEU A 278 25.46 -6.18 12.99
CA LEU A 278 25.98 -4.94 12.43
C LEU A 278 25.90 -3.77 13.43
N ILE A 279 24.79 -3.65 14.14
CA ILE A 279 24.62 -2.63 15.19
C ILE A 279 25.66 -2.83 16.30
N MET A 280 25.82 -4.05 16.80
CA MET A 280 26.75 -4.35 17.88
C MET A 280 28.21 -4.12 17.48
N GLU A 281 28.60 -4.49 16.26
CA GLU A 281 29.93 -4.24 15.72
C GLU A 281 30.25 -2.74 15.66
N LYS A 282 29.36 -1.95 15.06
CA LYS A 282 29.60 -0.51 14.83
C LYS A 282 29.53 0.33 16.11
N THR A 283 28.67 -0.04 17.04
CA THR A 283 28.46 0.71 18.28
C THR A 283 29.50 0.37 19.36
N THR A 284 30.09 -0.84 19.32
CA THR A 284 31.21 -1.20 20.20
C THR A 284 32.46 -0.41 19.84
N ILE A 285 32.74 -0.21 18.55
CA ILE A 285 33.87 0.59 18.08
C ILE A 285 33.78 2.05 18.56
N GLN A 286 32.58 2.63 18.56
CA GLN A 286 32.34 4.00 19.04
C GLN A 286 32.54 4.17 20.57
N ARG A 287 32.52 3.09 21.36
CA ARG A 287 32.81 3.16 22.81
C ARG A 287 34.31 3.11 23.14
N SER A 288 35.12 2.64 22.20
CA SER A 288 36.58 2.48 22.38
C SER A 288 37.41 3.63 21.80
N ALA A 289 36.78 4.60 21.15
CA ALA A 289 37.38 5.81 20.59
C ALA A 289 36.94 7.04 21.38
#